data_AF-A0A9Q1HLQ0-F1
#
_entry.id   AF-A0A9Q1HLQ0-F1
#
_cell.length_a   1.000
_cell.length_b   1.000
_cell.length_c   1.000
_cell.angle_alpha   90.00
_cell.angle_beta   90.00
_cell.angle_gamma   90.00
#
_symmetry.space_group_name_H-M   'P 1'
#
loop_
_entity.id
_entity.type
_entity.pdbx_description
1 polymer ?
#
loop_
_entity_poly.entity_id
_entity_poly.type
_entity_poly.pdbx_seq_one_letter_code
_entity_poly.pdbx_strand_id
1 'polypeptide(L)'
;MAYQTLFSGLNTMFSDKGNHIDRNDYGHGYTLYAFDMTPDLADGGHFNLRKNGNVRLEMQFDHALVRTVIVIVYAEYDAIVEIDKTRNVFIDF
;
A
#
# COMPACT_ATOMS: atom_id res chain seq x y z
N MET A 1 -9.94 -16.66 0.31
CA MET A 1 -9.67 -15.76 -0.82
C MET A 1 -9.23 -14.38 -0.33
N ALA A 2 -9.95 -13.66 0.54
CA ALA A 2 -9.53 -12.33 1.04
C ALA A 2 -8.17 -12.34 1.80
N TYR A 3 -7.96 -13.24 2.76
CA TYR A 3 -6.67 -13.32 3.47
C TYR A 3 -5.45 -13.53 2.55
N GLN A 4 -5.64 -14.14 1.38
CA GLN A 4 -4.56 -14.34 0.41
C GLN A 4 -4.13 -13.03 -0.25
N THR A 5 -5.06 -12.06 -0.38
CA THR A 5 -4.75 -10.76 -1.01
C THR A 5 -3.79 -9.92 -0.17
N LEU A 6 -3.72 -10.19 1.14
CA LEU A 6 -2.70 -9.61 2.02
C LEU A 6 -1.28 -9.96 1.53
N PHE A 7 -1.05 -11.21 1.15
CA PHE A 7 0.27 -11.67 0.71
C PHE A 7 0.60 -11.26 -0.72
N SER A 8 -0.38 -11.32 -1.62
CA SER A 8 -0.16 -10.87 -2.99
C SER A 8 0.05 -9.36 -3.08
N GLY A 9 -0.73 -8.56 -2.33
CA GLY A 9 -0.62 -7.10 -2.34
C GLY A 9 0.60 -6.55 -1.62
N LEU A 10 1.20 -7.32 -0.69
CA LEU A 10 2.48 -6.99 -0.06
C LEU A 10 3.69 -7.55 -0.81
N ASN A 11 3.48 -8.23 -1.95
CA ASN A 11 4.49 -8.98 -2.67
C ASN A 11 5.28 -9.98 -1.79
N THR A 12 4.63 -10.58 -0.78
CA THR A 12 5.23 -11.58 0.12
C THR A 12 4.72 -12.99 -0.14
N MET A 13 3.93 -13.19 -1.20
CA MET A 13 3.42 -14.50 -1.56
C MET A 13 4.58 -15.47 -1.83
N PHE A 14 4.52 -16.67 -1.23
CA PHE A 14 5.56 -17.70 -1.29
C PHE A 14 6.91 -17.31 -0.66
N SER A 15 6.97 -16.20 0.07
CA SER A 15 8.17 -15.81 0.84
C SER A 15 8.08 -16.26 2.29
N ASP A 16 9.23 -16.45 2.94
CA ASP A 16 9.35 -16.67 4.40
C ASP A 16 9.39 -15.32 5.15
N LYS A 17 8.47 -14.41 4.81
CA LYS A 17 8.31 -13.11 5.48
C LYS A 17 6.96 -13.06 6.17
N GLY A 18 6.98 -12.99 7.51
CA GLY A 18 5.78 -12.79 8.31
C GLY A 18 5.33 -11.32 8.33
N ASN A 19 4.03 -11.10 8.50
CA ASN A 19 3.41 -9.78 8.69
C ASN A 19 2.64 -9.66 10.02
N HIS A 20 2.74 -10.69 10.88
CA HIS A 20 2.12 -10.76 12.21
C HIS A 20 0.59 -10.59 12.24
N ILE A 21 -0.08 -10.80 11.10
CA ILE A 21 -1.54 -10.84 10.99
C ILE A 21 -1.90 -12.26 10.61
N ASP A 22 -2.48 -13.00 11.54
CA ASP A 22 -2.97 -14.34 11.22
C ASP A 22 -4.35 -14.29 10.53
N ARG A 23 -4.83 -15.45 10.08
CA ARG A 23 -6.12 -15.54 9.38
C ARG A 23 -7.30 -15.16 10.27
N ASN A 24 -7.19 -15.38 11.57
CA ASN A 24 -8.21 -15.04 12.54
C ASN A 24 -8.22 -13.52 12.77
N ASP A 25 -7.08 -12.89 13.00
CA ASP A 25 -6.92 -11.44 13.14
C ASP A 25 -7.51 -10.69 11.93
N TYR A 26 -7.20 -11.17 10.73
CA TYR A 26 -7.70 -10.60 9.49
C TYR A 26 -9.24 -10.58 9.42
N GLY A 27 -9.91 -11.61 9.94
CA GLY A 27 -11.37 -11.70 9.96
C GLY A 27 -12.03 -10.85 11.05
N HIS A 28 -11.30 -10.46 12.09
CA HIS A 28 -11.84 -9.76 13.26
C HIS A 28 -11.53 -8.25 13.28
N GLY A 29 -11.14 -7.69 12.12
CA GLY A 29 -10.94 -6.26 11.94
C GLY A 29 -9.51 -5.78 12.08
N TYR A 30 -8.55 -6.68 12.35
CA TYR A 30 -7.11 -6.39 12.27
C TYR A 30 -6.60 -6.71 10.86
N THR A 31 -7.26 -6.10 9.87
CA THR A 31 -7.01 -6.37 8.46
C THR A 31 -6.18 -5.26 7.83
N LEU A 32 -5.33 -5.64 6.88
CA LEU A 32 -4.62 -4.72 6.01
C LEU A 32 -5.07 -4.99 4.57
N TYR A 33 -5.57 -3.95 3.92
CA TYR A 33 -5.89 -3.96 2.50
C TYR A 33 -4.72 -3.38 1.72
N ALA A 34 -3.97 -4.24 1.05
CA ALA A 34 -2.84 -3.85 0.22
C ALA A 34 -3.27 -3.76 -1.24
N PHE A 35 -2.93 -2.64 -1.89
CA PHE A 35 -3.23 -2.38 -3.29
C PHE A 35 -1.92 -2.01 -3.98
N ASP A 36 -1.53 -2.80 -4.97
CA ASP A 36 -0.45 -2.41 -5.88
C ASP A 36 -1.05 -1.49 -6.94
N MET A 37 -0.59 -0.23 -6.94
CA MET A 37 -1.02 0.79 -7.89
C MET A 37 0.05 1.07 -8.95
N THR A 38 1.13 0.29 -8.99
CA THR A 38 2.12 0.39 -10.06
C THR A 38 1.51 -0.08 -11.38
N PRO A 39 1.80 0.58 -12.52
CA PRO A 39 1.26 0.18 -13.81
C PRO A 39 1.66 -1.22 -14.27
N ASP A 40 2.81 -1.71 -13.81
CA ASP A 40 3.45 -2.97 -14.20
C ASP A 40 3.32 -4.08 -13.14
N LEU A 41 2.78 -3.76 -11.96
CA LEU A 41 2.67 -4.68 -10.82
C LEU A 41 4.01 -5.29 -10.40
N ALA A 42 5.10 -4.56 -10.68
CA ALA A 42 6.45 -5.02 -10.49
C ALA A 42 7.08 -4.37 -9.26
N ASP A 43 7.78 -5.19 -8.47
CA ASP A 43 8.55 -4.74 -7.32
C ASP A 43 9.94 -4.30 -7.77
N GLY A 44 9.98 -3.08 -8.32
CA GLY A 44 11.20 -2.40 -8.75
C GLY A 44 11.77 -2.89 -10.08
N GLY A 45 13.01 -2.46 -10.37
CA GLY A 45 13.73 -2.82 -11.60
C GLY A 45 13.32 -2.04 -12.86
N HIS A 46 12.21 -1.31 -12.81
CA HIS A 46 11.71 -0.48 -13.89
C HIS A 46 11.29 0.90 -13.37
N PHE A 47 11.63 1.94 -14.12
CA PHE A 47 11.15 3.30 -13.82
C PHE A 47 9.82 3.51 -14.55
N ASN A 48 8.74 3.57 -13.79
CA ASN A 48 7.42 3.85 -14.34
C ASN A 48 7.25 5.35 -14.60
N LEU A 49 6.74 5.70 -15.79
CA LEU A 49 6.35 7.08 -16.08
C LEU A 49 5.23 7.51 -15.12
N ARG A 50 5.49 8.59 -14.39
CA ARG A 50 4.54 9.18 -13.45
C ARG A 50 3.25 9.54 -14.17
N LYS A 51 2.13 9.06 -13.63
CA LYS A 51 0.79 9.42 -14.05
C LYS A 51 0.04 9.96 -12.85
N ASN A 52 -0.47 11.17 -12.99
CA ASN A 52 -1.32 11.76 -11.96
C ASN A 52 -2.74 11.19 -12.08
N GLY A 53 -3.33 10.86 -10.95
CA GLY A 53 -4.68 10.35 -10.84
C GLY A 53 -5.28 10.68 -9.48
N ASN A 54 -6.59 10.57 -9.37
CA ASN A 54 -7.29 10.73 -8.10
C ASN A 54 -7.67 9.35 -7.57
N VAL A 55 -7.28 9.07 -6.32
CA VAL A 55 -7.68 7.86 -5.60
C VAL A 55 -8.73 8.23 -4.57
N ARG A 56 -9.85 7.51 -4.57
CA ARG A 56 -10.94 7.67 -3.58
C ARG A 56 -11.18 6.33 -2.90
N LEU A 57 -11.02 6.32 -1.58
CA LEU A 57 -11.37 5.19 -0.72
C LEU A 57 -12.73 5.45 -0.07
N GLU A 58 -13.66 4.53 -0.26
CA GLU A 58 -14.96 4.54 0.42
C GLU A 58 -15.10 3.28 1.26
N MET A 59 -15.61 3.43 2.47
CA MET A 59 -15.86 2.30 3.36
C MET A 59 -17.21 2.50 4.04
N GLN A 60 -17.94 1.40 4.18
CA GLN A 60 -19.21 1.35 4.87
C GLN A 60 -19.17 0.23 5.90
N PHE A 61 -19.55 0.55 7.12
CA PHE A 61 -19.76 -0.47 8.15
C PHE A 61 -21.18 -0.99 8.03
N ASP A 62 -21.32 -2.32 8.03
CA ASP A 62 -22.61 -3.00 7.96
C ASP A 62 -23.50 -2.68 9.19
N HIS A 63 -22.86 -2.43 10.33
CA HIS A 63 -23.52 -2.09 11.60
C HIS A 63 -22.88 -0.85 12.23
N ALA A 64 -23.63 -0.17 13.10
CA ALA A 64 -23.11 0.94 13.89
C ALA A 64 -21.95 0.48 14.78
N LEU A 65 -20.85 1.22 14.76
CA LEU A 65 -19.67 0.91 15.56
C LEU A 65 -19.95 1.14 17.05
N VAL A 66 -19.77 0.09 17.86
CA VAL A 66 -19.90 0.17 19.32
C VAL A 66 -18.69 0.82 20.00
N ARG A 67 -17.58 0.97 19.28
CA ARG A 67 -16.31 1.54 19.73
C ARG A 67 -15.67 2.34 18.60
N THR A 68 -14.85 3.33 18.96
CA THR A 68 -14.06 4.08 17.99
C THR A 68 -13.13 3.14 17.23
N VAL A 69 -13.05 3.32 15.91
CA VAL A 69 -12.11 2.62 15.03
C VAL A 69 -11.18 3.64 14.42
N ILE A 70 -9.90 3.32 14.34
CA ILE A 70 -8.88 4.13 13.67
C ILE A 70 -8.56 3.46 12.34
N VAL A 71 -8.67 4.23 11.26
CA VAL A 71 -8.27 3.81 9.92
C VAL A 71 -6.97 4.52 9.60
N ILE A 72 -5.94 3.75 9.26
CA ILE A 72 -4.65 4.27 8.81
C ILE A 72 -4.54 4.00 7.31
N VAL A 73 -4.27 5.04 6.55
CA VAL A 73 -3.97 4.94 5.12
C VAL A 73 -2.49 5.24 4.94
N TYR A 74 -1.79 4.30 4.33
CA TYR A 74 -0.36 4.40 4.02
C TYR A 74 -0.17 4.19 2.52
N ALA A 75 0.69 5.00 1.91
CA ALA A 75 1.04 4.89 0.50
C ALA A 75 2.55 4.99 0.35
N GLU A 76 3.12 4.11 -0.47
CA GLU A 76 4.51 4.10 -0.88
C GLU A 76 4.57 4.37 -2.38
N TYR A 77 5.49 5.25 -2.80
CA TYR A 77 5.69 5.64 -4.19
C TYR A 77 7.11 6.16 -4.38
N ASP A 78 7.63 6.00 -5.60
CA ASP A 78 8.95 6.48 -5.97
C ASP A 78 8.96 8.01 -6.06
N ALA A 79 9.95 8.65 -5.42
CA ALA A 79 10.24 10.08 -5.57
C ALA A 79 11.51 10.30 -6.41
N ILE A 80 11.53 11.34 -7.25
CA ILE A 80 12.72 11.69 -8.03
C ILE A 80 13.51 12.73 -7.25
N VAL A 81 14.78 12.42 -6.97
CA VAL A 81 15.73 13.39 -6.41
C VAL A 81 16.67 13.85 -7.51
N GLU A 82 16.53 15.11 -7.92
CA GLU A 82 17.41 15.75 -8.90
C GLU A 82 18.49 16.55 -8.16
N ILE A 83 19.75 16.35 -8.57
CA ILE A 83 20.89 17.12 -8.07
C ILE A 83 21.51 17.88 -9.24
N ASP A 84 21.47 19.21 -9.16
CA ASP A 84 22.02 20.04 -10.23
C ASP A 84 23.55 20.20 -10.12
N LYS A 85 24.16 20.84 -11.14
CA LYS A 85 25.61 21.09 -11.18
C LYS A 85 26.12 21.97 -10.04
N THR A 86 25.24 22.76 -9.43
CA THR A 86 25.53 23.62 -8.28
C THR A 86 25.25 22.93 -6.94
N ARG A 87 24.90 21.64 -6.95
CA ARG A 87 24.56 20.82 -5.77
C ARG A 87 23.26 21.25 -5.08
N ASN A 88 22.35 21.90 -5.79
CA ASN A 88 21.00 22.05 -5.30
C ASN A 88 20.27 20.71 -5.42
N VAL A 89 19.47 20.39 -4.40
CA VAL A 89 18.69 19.16 -4.34
C VAL A 89 17.23 19.52 -4.53
N PHE A 90 16.62 18.96 -5.58
CA PHE A 90 15.20 19.08 -5.86
C PHE A 90 14.56 17.72 -5.66
N ILE A 91 13.39 17.70 -5.02
CA ILE A 91 12.62 16.47 -4.79
C ILE A 91 11.27 16.67 -5.45
N ASP A 92 10.94 15.80 -6.38
CA ASP A 92 9.61 15.70 -6.98
C ASP A 92 8.89 14.49 -6.39
N PHE A 93 7.79 14.77 -5.67
CA PHE A 93 6.97 13.79 -4.93
C PHE A 93 5.81 13.29 -5.75
#